data_AF-A0A1Y6L2W3-F1
#
_entry.id   AF-A0A1Y6L2W3-F1
#
_cell.length_a   1.000
_cell.length_b   1.000
_cell.length_c   1.000
_cell.angle_alpha   90.00
_cell.angle_beta   90.00
_cell.angle_gamma   90.00
#
_symmetry.space_group_name_H-M   'P 1'
#
loop_
_entity.id
_entity.type
_entity.pdbx_description
1 polymer ?
#
loop_
_entity_poly.entity_id
_entity_poly.type
_entity_poly.pdbx_seq_one_letter_code
_entity_poly.pdbx_strand_id
1 'polypeptide(L)'
;MLDPFNCYPVHYHPWYDQIMPHTKSYASLYPRPLLNVLRSDGFEWECYMTQTALAEPALFYVRLVFGGGVLVQLDTIPLAYTGYLHAKSVRAIQEALQDPKRATSDANIIAVGRLALYEHLFGDRRAARNIHRPAQRRMIGLRGGMKDLTVPDFLRPMMRGCDVLMAVGSDNVLFLEDDNVPNLSVRETFGAATHWAPHEMPDIRRKINVSDLVNDEDE
;
A
#
# COMPACT_ATOMS: atom_id res chain seq x y z
N MET A 1 23.91 -22.17 14.79
CA MET A 1 22.61 -21.50 14.99
C MET A 1 22.58 -20.34 14.02
N LEU A 2 21.58 -20.26 13.13
CA LEU A 2 21.36 -19.06 12.34
C LEU A 2 20.81 -17.96 13.26
N ASP A 3 21.22 -16.73 13.02
CA ASP A 3 20.62 -15.56 13.66
C ASP A 3 19.19 -15.38 13.10
N PRO A 4 18.14 -15.40 13.94
CA PRO A 4 16.76 -15.24 13.47
C PRO A 4 16.47 -13.87 12.83
N PHE A 5 17.32 -12.86 13.08
CA PHE A 5 17.22 -11.55 12.43
C PHE A 5 17.88 -11.51 11.04
N ASN A 6 18.58 -12.57 10.62
CA ASN A 6 19.23 -12.65 9.32
C ASN A 6 18.34 -13.28 8.22
N CYS A 7 17.03 -13.40 8.49
CA CYS A 7 16.02 -13.96 7.59
C CYS A 7 15.36 -12.93 6.66
N TYR A 8 15.93 -11.73 6.51
CA TYR A 8 15.42 -10.71 5.59
C TYR A 8 15.75 -11.06 4.12
N PRO A 9 14.84 -10.82 3.17
CA PRO A 9 15.08 -11.06 1.73
C PRO A 9 16.01 -10.01 1.09
N VAL A 10 16.64 -9.15 1.89
CA VAL A 10 17.43 -7.99 1.46
C VAL A 10 18.66 -7.82 2.34
N HIS A 11 19.65 -7.07 1.85
CA HIS A 11 20.75 -6.61 2.71
C HIS A 11 20.20 -5.73 3.83
N TYR A 12 20.40 -6.18 5.08
CA TYR A 12 19.97 -5.47 6.28
C TYR A 12 20.82 -4.22 6.55
N HIS A 13 20.21 -3.20 7.14
CA HIS A 13 20.92 -2.04 7.70
C HIS A 13 20.36 -1.73 9.10
N PRO A 14 21.19 -1.43 10.11
CA PRO A 14 20.74 -1.20 11.49
C PRO A 14 19.66 -0.13 11.67
N TRP A 15 19.58 0.86 10.76
CA TRP A 15 18.56 1.90 10.79
C TRP A 15 17.18 1.43 10.30
N TYR A 16 17.05 0.22 9.72
CA TYR A 16 15.75 -0.39 9.46
C TYR A 16 14.93 -0.59 10.74
N ASP A 17 15.59 -0.83 11.89
CA ASP A 17 14.91 -1.03 13.19
C ASP A 17 14.19 0.23 13.69
N GLN A 18 14.56 1.42 13.21
CA GLN A 18 13.85 2.67 13.48
C GLN A 18 12.50 2.75 12.73
N ILE A 19 12.35 1.96 11.66
CA ILE A 19 11.19 2.00 10.76
C ILE A 19 10.31 0.76 10.98
N MET A 20 10.93 -0.42 11.15
CA MET A 20 10.27 -1.72 11.20
C MET A 20 9.10 -1.82 12.21
N PRO A 21 9.19 -1.29 13.45
CA PRO A 21 8.08 -1.32 14.41
C PRO A 21 6.85 -0.57 13.87
N HIS A 22 7.07 0.63 13.32
CA HIS A 22 6.02 1.46 12.76
C HIS A 22 5.36 0.78 11.55
N THR A 23 6.12 0.05 10.71
CA THR A 23 5.51 -0.72 9.60
C THR A 23 4.47 -1.74 10.04
N LYS A 24 4.51 -2.21 11.30
CA LYS A 24 3.47 -3.09 11.89
C LYS A 24 2.36 -2.29 12.56
N SER A 25 2.68 -1.12 13.10
CA SER A 25 1.68 -0.20 13.62
C SER A 25 0.68 0.25 12.54
N TYR A 26 1.08 0.50 11.29
CA TYR A 26 0.15 1.02 10.27
C TYR A 26 -1.05 0.11 9.95
N ALA A 27 -1.00 -1.19 10.27
CA ALA A 27 -2.17 -2.07 10.20
C ALA A 27 -3.17 -1.83 11.35
N SER A 28 -2.71 -1.56 12.58
CA SER A 28 -3.59 -1.17 13.69
C SER A 28 -4.16 0.25 13.55
N LEU A 29 -3.79 0.93 12.46
CA LEU A 29 -4.20 2.27 12.08
C LEU A 29 -5.15 2.28 10.86
N TYR A 30 -5.72 1.12 10.51
CA TYR A 30 -7.10 1.13 10.04
C TYR A 30 -7.99 1.76 11.14
N PRO A 31 -8.94 2.65 10.79
CA PRO A 31 -9.82 3.29 11.75
C PRO A 31 -10.50 2.25 12.64
N ARG A 32 -10.63 2.54 13.94
CA ARG A 32 -11.30 1.61 14.87
C ARG A 32 -12.71 1.16 14.43
N PRO A 33 -13.51 1.95 13.67
CA PRO A 33 -14.72 1.42 13.02
C PRO A 33 -14.45 0.23 12.08
N LEU A 34 -13.50 0.35 11.14
CA LEU A 34 -13.11 -0.73 10.21
C LEU A 34 -12.57 -1.98 10.94
N LEU A 35 -11.74 -1.78 11.96
CA LEU A 35 -11.23 -2.89 12.79
C LEU A 35 -12.26 -3.46 13.80
N ASN A 36 -13.40 -2.78 14.02
CA ASN A 36 -14.48 -3.32 14.85
C ASN A 36 -15.37 -4.29 14.06
N VAL A 37 -15.49 -4.12 12.74
CA VAL A 37 -16.10 -5.11 11.84
C VAL A 37 -15.20 -6.35 11.74
N LEU A 38 -13.88 -6.15 11.67
CA LEU A 38 -12.90 -7.19 11.34
C LEU A 38 -11.77 -7.29 12.38
N ARG A 39 -12.09 -7.79 13.58
CA ARG A 39 -11.09 -7.99 14.67
C ARG A 39 -10.10 -9.14 14.41
N SER A 40 -10.44 -10.07 13.52
CA SER A 40 -9.57 -11.10 12.95
C SER A 40 -8.56 -10.49 11.97
N ASP A 41 -9.09 -9.76 10.99
CA ASP A 41 -8.38 -9.47 9.75
C ASP A 41 -7.23 -8.49 9.95
N GLY A 42 -7.29 -7.62 10.95
CA GLY A 42 -6.15 -6.77 11.32
C GLY A 42 -4.89 -7.55 11.71
N PHE A 43 -5.05 -8.74 12.29
CA PHE A 43 -3.95 -9.67 12.58
C PHE A 43 -3.55 -10.48 11.34
N GLU A 44 -4.52 -10.93 10.54
CA GLU A 44 -4.26 -11.69 9.31
C GLU A 44 -3.58 -10.84 8.22
N TRP A 45 -3.98 -9.58 8.07
CA TRP A 45 -3.35 -8.54 7.24
C TRP A 45 -1.90 -8.29 7.67
N GLU A 46 -1.59 -8.28 8.97
CA GLU A 46 -0.20 -8.22 9.46
C GLU A 46 0.59 -9.51 9.21
N CYS A 47 0.02 -10.68 9.50
CA CYS A 47 0.66 -11.97 9.27
C CYS A 47 0.98 -12.18 7.79
N TYR A 48 -0.01 -11.98 6.90
CA TYR A 48 0.16 -12.06 5.45
C TYR A 48 1.18 -11.03 4.96
N MET A 49 1.02 -9.74 5.30
CA MET A 49 1.97 -8.71 4.84
C MET A 49 3.37 -8.88 5.42
N THR A 50 3.54 -9.57 6.54
CA THR A 50 4.87 -9.89 7.07
C THR A 50 5.49 -11.07 6.34
N GLN A 51 4.74 -12.16 6.15
CA GLN A 51 5.20 -13.35 5.41
C GLN A 51 5.50 -13.03 3.94
N THR A 52 4.57 -12.38 3.25
CA THR A 52 4.71 -12.00 1.84
C THR A 52 5.81 -10.95 1.64
N ALA A 53 6.03 -10.03 2.59
CA ALA A 53 7.18 -9.12 2.53
C ALA A 53 8.51 -9.82 2.80
N LEU A 54 8.57 -10.82 3.68
CA LEU A 54 9.78 -11.62 3.90
C LEU A 54 10.09 -12.57 2.72
N ALA A 55 9.10 -12.87 1.87
CA ALA A 55 9.26 -13.69 0.66
C ALA A 55 9.67 -12.89 -0.60
N GLU A 56 9.39 -11.57 -0.66
CA GLU A 56 9.61 -10.75 -1.85
C GLU A 56 10.37 -9.44 -1.52
N PRO A 57 11.63 -9.30 -1.96
CA PRO A 57 12.44 -8.09 -1.80
C PRO A 57 11.72 -6.78 -2.16
N ALA A 58 10.93 -6.76 -3.23
CA ALA A 58 10.17 -5.60 -3.67
C ALA A 58 9.17 -5.13 -2.60
N LEU A 59 8.38 -6.07 -2.05
CA LEU A 59 7.39 -5.75 -1.02
C LEU A 59 8.06 -5.39 0.31
N PHE A 60 9.23 -5.99 0.63
CA PHE A 60 10.01 -5.62 1.81
C PHE A 60 10.46 -4.15 1.78
N TYR A 61 11.13 -3.72 0.70
CA TYR A 61 11.58 -2.33 0.57
C TYR A 61 10.40 -1.35 0.52
N VAL A 62 9.31 -1.70 -0.17
CA VAL A 62 8.11 -0.85 -0.22
C VAL A 62 7.43 -0.73 1.14
N ARG A 63 7.37 -1.80 1.94
CA ARG A 63 6.86 -1.76 3.32
C ARG A 63 7.69 -0.82 4.19
N LEU A 64 9.02 -0.83 4.04
CA LEU A 64 9.91 0.10 4.72
C LEU A 64 9.77 1.54 4.22
N VAL A 65 9.70 1.80 2.90
CA VAL A 65 9.58 3.19 2.40
C VAL A 65 8.27 3.83 2.83
N PHE A 66 7.17 3.06 2.88
CA PHE A 66 5.86 3.54 3.33
C PHE A 66 5.89 3.94 4.81
N GLY A 67 6.44 3.09 5.69
CA GLY A 67 6.60 3.44 7.10
C GLY A 67 7.57 4.60 7.33
N GLY A 68 8.63 4.67 6.52
CA GLY A 68 9.61 5.75 6.55
C GLY A 68 9.02 7.11 6.14
N GLY A 69 8.10 7.17 5.17
CA GLY A 69 7.49 8.42 4.71
C GLY A 69 6.79 9.19 5.83
N VAL A 70 6.03 8.48 6.68
CA VAL A 70 5.37 9.07 7.85
C VAL A 70 6.39 9.50 8.92
N LEU A 71 7.44 8.70 9.15
CA LEU A 71 8.50 9.04 10.11
C LEU A 71 9.32 10.27 9.70
N VAL A 72 9.50 10.49 8.39
CA VAL A 72 10.10 11.73 7.86
C VAL A 72 9.15 12.93 8.06
N GLN A 73 7.83 12.77 7.90
CA GLN A 73 6.87 13.84 8.24
C GLN A 73 6.85 14.18 9.74
N LEU A 74 7.27 13.25 10.61
CA LEU A 74 7.39 13.43 12.06
C LEU A 74 8.81 13.86 12.51
N ASP A 75 9.74 14.12 11.58
CA ASP A 75 11.15 14.45 11.83
C ASP A 75 11.90 13.43 12.72
N THR A 76 11.48 12.16 12.72
CA THR A 76 12.11 11.10 13.54
C THR A 76 13.20 10.32 12.81
N ILE A 77 13.23 10.37 11.47
CA ILE A 77 14.30 9.79 10.63
C ILE A 77 14.70 10.74 9.49
N PRO A 78 15.95 10.68 8.98
CA PRO A 78 16.37 11.51 7.85
C PRO A 78 15.66 11.14 6.53
N LEU A 79 15.25 12.16 5.75
CA LEU A 79 14.72 12.04 4.38
C LEU A 79 15.58 11.16 3.44
N ALA A 80 16.89 11.11 3.68
CA ALA A 80 17.83 10.25 2.95
C ALA A 80 17.49 8.74 3.06
N TYR A 81 16.89 8.30 4.17
CA TYR A 81 16.49 6.89 4.36
C TYR A 81 15.34 6.52 3.42
N THR A 82 14.31 7.38 3.31
CA THR A 82 13.22 7.17 2.35
C THR A 82 13.69 7.26 0.90
N GLY A 83 14.65 8.15 0.57
CA GLY A 83 15.25 8.20 -0.76
C GLY A 83 15.99 6.90 -1.14
N TYR A 84 16.76 6.33 -0.20
CA TYR A 84 17.41 5.03 -0.37
C TYR A 84 16.39 3.89 -0.55
N LEU A 85 15.38 3.82 0.33
CA LEU A 85 14.35 2.78 0.29
C LEU A 85 13.47 2.85 -0.96
N HIS A 86 13.18 4.06 -1.48
CA HIS A 86 12.48 4.26 -2.75
C HIS A 86 13.30 3.72 -3.93
N ALA A 87 14.57 4.11 -4.05
CA ALA A 87 15.45 3.61 -5.10
C ALA A 87 15.64 2.08 -5.04
N LYS A 88 15.70 1.51 -3.83
CA LYS A 88 15.71 0.05 -3.63
C LYS A 88 14.40 -0.62 -4.00
N SER A 89 13.25 -0.01 -3.70
CA SER A 89 11.92 -0.50 -4.07
C SER A 89 11.78 -0.58 -5.60
N VAL A 90 12.07 0.50 -6.31
CA VAL A 90 12.02 0.56 -7.78
C VAL A 90 12.93 -0.51 -8.40
N ARG A 91 14.17 -0.62 -7.89
CA ARG A 91 15.13 -1.63 -8.38
C ARG A 91 14.65 -3.06 -8.11
N ALA A 92 14.14 -3.36 -6.93
CA ALA A 92 13.67 -4.70 -6.59
C ALA A 92 12.44 -5.12 -7.40
N ILE A 93 11.54 -4.16 -7.70
CA ILE A 93 10.43 -4.35 -8.65
C ILE A 93 10.96 -4.65 -10.06
N GLN A 94 11.96 -3.89 -10.55
CA GLN A 94 12.59 -4.14 -11.86
C GLN A 94 13.24 -5.52 -11.93
N GLU A 95 13.93 -5.94 -10.88
CA GLU A 95 14.53 -7.28 -10.74
C GLU A 95 13.46 -8.39 -10.65
N ALA A 96 12.32 -8.14 -9.99
CA ALA A 96 11.17 -9.04 -9.97
C ALA A 96 10.52 -9.19 -11.35
N LEU A 97 10.44 -8.11 -12.13
CA LEU A 97 9.88 -8.10 -13.49
C LEU A 97 10.74 -8.87 -14.52
N GLN A 98 12.00 -9.21 -14.21
CA GLN A 98 12.83 -10.08 -15.07
C GLN A 98 12.65 -11.59 -14.78
N ASP A 99 12.03 -11.96 -13.67
CA ASP A 99 11.72 -13.35 -13.31
C ASP A 99 10.24 -13.65 -13.61
N PRO A 100 9.91 -14.54 -14.58
CA PRO A 100 8.53 -14.88 -14.90
C PRO A 100 7.68 -15.38 -13.73
N LYS A 101 8.28 -15.89 -12.65
CA LYS A 101 7.56 -16.32 -11.43
C LYS A 101 7.23 -15.17 -10.49
N ARG A 102 8.02 -14.08 -10.52
CA ARG A 102 7.87 -12.91 -9.64
C ARG A 102 7.18 -11.73 -10.33
N ALA A 103 7.30 -11.62 -11.66
CA ALA A 103 6.83 -10.48 -12.43
C ALA A 103 5.35 -10.12 -12.17
N THR A 104 4.46 -11.12 -12.08
CA THR A 104 3.04 -10.95 -11.75
C THR A 104 2.61 -11.72 -10.48
N SER A 105 3.55 -11.93 -9.55
CA SER A 105 3.22 -12.46 -8.22
C SER A 105 2.38 -11.46 -7.44
N ASP A 106 1.51 -11.95 -6.55
CA ASP A 106 0.69 -11.09 -5.68
C ASP A 106 1.56 -10.12 -4.88
N ALA A 107 2.71 -10.60 -4.38
CA ALA A 107 3.69 -9.81 -3.65
C ALA A 107 4.22 -8.61 -4.46
N ASN A 108 4.56 -8.82 -5.74
CA ASN A 108 5.05 -7.75 -6.61
C ASN A 108 3.91 -6.81 -7.06
N ILE A 109 2.70 -7.34 -7.29
CA ILE A 109 1.50 -6.53 -7.56
C ILE A 109 1.18 -5.59 -6.39
N ILE A 110 1.23 -6.11 -5.14
CA ILE A 110 1.04 -5.32 -3.93
C ILE A 110 2.18 -4.31 -3.76
N ALA A 111 3.43 -4.68 -4.07
CA ALA A 111 4.58 -3.77 -4.00
C ALA A 111 4.42 -2.57 -4.95
N VAL A 112 4.04 -2.79 -6.21
CA VAL A 112 3.80 -1.69 -7.17
C VAL A 112 2.65 -0.79 -6.73
N GLY A 113 1.54 -1.36 -6.25
CA GLY A 113 0.40 -0.56 -5.74
C GLY A 113 0.73 0.24 -4.48
N ARG A 114 1.47 -0.35 -3.54
CA ARG A 114 1.94 0.33 -2.32
C ARG A 114 2.99 1.41 -2.62
N LEU A 115 3.82 1.22 -3.65
CA LEU A 115 4.75 2.25 -4.12
C LEU A 115 4.01 3.42 -4.81
N ALA A 116 2.96 3.12 -5.59
CA ALA A 116 2.07 4.14 -6.15
C ALA A 116 1.44 5.00 -5.05
N LEU A 117 0.95 4.35 -3.98
CA LEU A 117 0.35 5.06 -2.84
C LEU A 117 1.40 5.88 -2.07
N TYR A 118 2.61 5.34 -1.86
CA TYR A 118 3.71 6.10 -1.26
C TYR A 118 4.02 7.38 -2.07
N GLU A 119 4.16 7.26 -3.39
CA GLU A 119 4.44 8.41 -4.25
C GLU A 119 3.26 9.40 -4.33
N HIS A 120 2.02 8.92 -4.20
CA HIS A 120 0.84 9.78 -4.15
C HIS A 120 0.78 10.64 -2.87
N LEU A 121 1.17 10.07 -1.72
CA LEU A 121 1.10 10.71 -0.41
C LEU A 121 2.37 11.49 -0.04
N PHE A 122 3.56 11.02 -0.44
CA PHE A 122 4.84 11.50 0.07
C PHE A 122 5.90 11.77 -1.02
N GLY A 123 5.56 11.63 -2.31
CA GLY A 123 6.54 11.69 -3.41
C GLY A 123 5.98 12.29 -4.70
N ASP A 124 6.42 11.77 -5.86
CA ASP A 124 5.94 12.26 -7.15
C ASP A 124 4.57 11.68 -7.53
N ARG A 125 3.52 12.46 -7.28
CA ARG A 125 2.15 12.20 -7.75
C ARG A 125 2.05 11.91 -9.24
N ARG A 126 2.98 12.39 -10.09
CA ARG A 126 3.00 12.09 -11.53
C ARG A 126 3.48 10.67 -11.81
N ALA A 127 4.51 10.19 -11.12
CA ALA A 127 4.97 8.81 -11.22
C ALA A 127 3.91 7.82 -10.71
N ALA A 128 3.25 8.12 -9.59
CA ALA A 128 2.07 7.37 -9.12
C ALA A 128 0.96 7.29 -10.18
N ARG A 129 0.58 8.45 -10.77
CA ARG A 129 -0.49 8.58 -11.78
C ARG A 129 -0.16 7.87 -13.09
N ASN A 130 1.06 8.03 -13.60
CA ASN A 130 1.41 7.73 -14.99
C ASN A 130 2.26 6.47 -15.15
N ILE A 131 2.88 5.95 -14.07
CA ILE A 131 3.76 4.79 -14.11
C ILE A 131 3.16 3.65 -13.29
N HIS A 132 3.06 3.80 -11.96
CA HIS A 132 2.78 2.66 -11.08
C HIS A 132 1.32 2.19 -11.10
N ARG A 133 0.32 3.09 -11.06
CA ARG A 133 -1.10 2.67 -11.18
C ARG A 133 -1.39 1.97 -12.52
N PRO A 134 -0.96 2.50 -13.69
CA PRO A 134 -1.05 1.78 -14.96
C PRO A 134 -0.31 0.44 -14.97
N ALA A 135 0.87 0.35 -14.35
CA ALA A 135 1.64 -0.89 -14.26
C ALA A 135 0.93 -1.94 -13.40
N GLN A 136 0.44 -1.57 -12.22
CA GLN A 136 -0.30 -2.46 -11.31
C GLN A 136 -1.53 -3.05 -12.03
N ARG A 137 -2.35 -2.21 -12.67
CA ARG A 137 -3.50 -2.68 -13.47
C ARG A 137 -3.08 -3.66 -14.55
N ARG A 138 -1.97 -3.41 -15.25
CA ARG A 138 -1.46 -4.32 -16.29
C ARG A 138 -1.02 -5.66 -15.71
N MET A 139 -0.36 -5.68 -14.55
CA MET A 139 0.05 -6.92 -13.88
C MET A 139 -1.16 -7.75 -13.41
N ILE A 140 -2.22 -7.08 -12.94
CA ILE A 140 -3.50 -7.72 -12.56
C ILE A 140 -4.25 -8.25 -13.79
N GLY A 141 -4.31 -7.48 -14.88
CA GLY A 141 -4.88 -7.94 -16.16
C GLY A 141 -4.13 -9.15 -16.75
N LEU A 142 -2.81 -9.23 -16.56
CA LEU A 142 -2.00 -10.41 -16.92
C LEU A 142 -2.27 -11.64 -16.03
N ARG A 143 -3.00 -11.49 -14.92
CA ARG A 143 -3.45 -12.59 -14.05
C ARG A 143 -4.88 -13.06 -14.35
N GLY A 144 -5.65 -12.30 -15.14
CA GLY A 144 -7.06 -12.58 -15.48
C GLY A 144 -8.06 -11.55 -14.93
N GLY A 145 -7.63 -10.76 -13.94
CA GLY A 145 -8.44 -9.75 -13.26
C GLY A 145 -8.18 -9.72 -11.75
N MET A 146 -8.86 -8.84 -11.02
CA MET A 146 -8.77 -8.75 -9.55
C MET A 146 -9.18 -10.06 -8.86
N LYS A 147 -10.21 -10.72 -9.41
CA LYS A 147 -10.75 -12.01 -8.93
C LYS A 147 -9.77 -13.19 -9.02
N ASP A 148 -8.76 -13.12 -9.91
CA ASP A 148 -7.81 -14.21 -10.20
C ASP A 148 -6.46 -14.01 -9.46
N LEU A 149 -6.42 -13.03 -8.55
CA LEU A 149 -5.34 -12.83 -7.59
C LEU A 149 -5.49 -13.82 -6.42
N THR A 150 -4.40 -14.47 -6.05
CA THR A 150 -4.35 -15.51 -4.99
C THR A 150 -4.22 -14.92 -3.58
N VAL A 151 -4.79 -13.74 -3.41
CA VAL A 151 -4.74 -12.93 -2.20
C VAL A 151 -5.92 -13.26 -1.27
N PRO A 152 -5.75 -13.15 0.08
CA PRO A 152 -6.86 -13.12 1.01
C PRO A 152 -7.93 -12.11 0.59
N ASP A 153 -9.21 -12.46 0.80
CA ASP A 153 -10.33 -11.67 0.27
C ASP A 153 -10.34 -10.23 0.80
N PHE A 154 -9.95 -10.03 2.06
CA PHE A 154 -9.81 -8.70 2.65
C PHE A 154 -8.75 -7.81 1.96
N LEU A 155 -7.80 -8.35 1.18
CA LEU A 155 -6.84 -7.52 0.44
C LEU A 155 -7.52 -6.72 -0.68
N ARG A 156 -8.50 -7.30 -1.38
CA ARG A 156 -9.05 -6.72 -2.62
C ARG A 156 -9.79 -5.40 -2.35
N PRO A 157 -10.60 -5.28 -1.28
CA PRO A 157 -11.10 -3.99 -0.79
C PRO A 157 -10.00 -3.03 -0.34
N MET A 158 -8.96 -3.48 0.41
CA MET A 158 -7.84 -2.56 0.77
C MET A 158 -7.17 -1.98 -0.50
N MET A 159 -6.95 -2.81 -1.53
CA MET A 159 -6.32 -2.42 -2.79
C MET A 159 -7.16 -1.39 -3.56
N ARG A 160 -8.48 -1.59 -3.65
CA ARG A 160 -9.41 -0.62 -4.26
C ARG A 160 -9.49 0.68 -3.50
N GLY A 161 -9.57 0.66 -2.17
CA GLY A 161 -9.54 1.88 -1.37
C GLY A 161 -8.28 2.72 -1.63
N CYS A 162 -7.12 2.07 -1.81
CA CYS A 162 -5.90 2.77 -2.24
C CYS A 162 -6.04 3.41 -3.63
N ASP A 163 -6.69 2.74 -4.58
CA ASP A 163 -6.88 3.26 -5.94
C ASP A 163 -7.92 4.39 -6.01
N VAL A 164 -9.01 4.31 -5.23
CA VAL A 164 -10.02 5.38 -5.03
C VAL A 164 -9.37 6.63 -4.45
N LEU A 165 -8.58 6.47 -3.38
CA LEU A 165 -7.81 7.54 -2.75
C LEU A 165 -6.88 8.23 -3.77
N MET A 166 -6.14 7.46 -4.55
CA MET A 166 -5.25 7.98 -5.59
C MET A 166 -5.98 8.56 -6.80
N ALA A 167 -7.20 8.12 -7.12
CA ALA A 167 -8.05 8.66 -8.17
C ALA A 167 -8.53 10.08 -7.81
N VAL A 168 -9.26 10.21 -6.69
CA VAL A 168 -9.79 11.48 -6.19
C VAL A 168 -8.66 12.47 -5.90
N GLY A 169 -7.60 12.05 -5.20
CA GLY A 169 -6.47 12.92 -4.88
C GLY A 169 -5.73 13.45 -6.12
N SER A 170 -5.73 12.71 -7.23
CA SER A 170 -5.00 13.07 -8.46
C SER A 170 -5.85 13.71 -9.56
N ASP A 171 -7.18 13.77 -9.41
CA ASP A 171 -8.13 14.04 -10.50
C ASP A 171 -7.88 13.13 -11.72
N ASN A 172 -8.15 11.84 -11.53
CA ASN A 172 -7.90 10.78 -12.51
C ASN A 172 -8.86 9.60 -12.32
N VAL A 173 -9.01 8.77 -13.34
CA VAL A 173 -9.84 7.56 -13.30
C VAL A 173 -9.40 6.53 -12.24
N LEU A 174 -10.32 5.64 -11.88
CA LEU A 174 -10.00 4.34 -11.29
C LEU A 174 -9.28 3.46 -12.32
N PHE A 175 -8.35 2.64 -11.84
CA PHE A 175 -7.59 1.65 -12.61
C PHE A 175 -7.89 0.22 -12.16
N LEU A 176 -8.31 0.00 -10.92
CA LEU A 176 -8.71 -1.32 -10.44
C LEU A 176 -10.21 -1.53 -10.66
N GLU A 177 -10.56 -2.73 -11.12
CA GLU A 177 -11.93 -3.17 -11.35
C GLU A 177 -12.58 -3.72 -10.06
N ASP A 178 -13.91 -3.65 -10.00
CA ASP A 178 -14.71 -4.31 -8.97
C ASP A 178 -14.70 -5.84 -9.12
N ASP A 179 -15.03 -6.54 -8.05
CA ASP A 179 -15.32 -7.98 -8.06
C ASP A 179 -16.47 -8.27 -7.08
N ASN A 180 -16.70 -9.55 -6.80
CA ASN A 180 -17.82 -10.00 -5.97
C ASN A 180 -17.60 -9.78 -4.46
N VAL A 181 -16.50 -9.16 -4.03
CA VAL A 181 -16.24 -8.79 -2.63
C VAL A 181 -16.68 -7.34 -2.39
N PRO A 182 -17.49 -7.05 -1.36
CA PRO A 182 -17.87 -5.68 -1.00
C PRO A 182 -16.64 -4.78 -0.83
N ASN A 183 -16.69 -3.60 -1.46
CA ASN A 183 -15.64 -2.60 -1.36
C ASN A 183 -15.70 -1.84 -0.04
N LEU A 184 -14.59 -1.19 0.34
CA LEU A 184 -14.61 -0.19 1.41
C LEU A 184 -15.39 1.05 0.93
N SER A 185 -16.20 1.63 1.82
CA SER A 185 -16.95 2.86 1.50
C SER A 185 -16.01 4.06 1.25
N VAL A 186 -16.57 5.16 0.72
CA VAL A 186 -15.82 6.42 0.57
C VAL A 186 -15.39 6.93 1.94
N ARG A 187 -16.31 7.02 2.90
CA ARG A 187 -16.05 7.43 4.29
C ARG A 187 -14.99 6.55 4.96
N GLU A 188 -15.03 5.24 4.73
CA GLU A 188 -14.04 4.29 5.25
C GLU A 188 -12.64 4.51 4.66
N THR A 189 -12.56 4.59 3.33
CA THR A 189 -11.31 4.78 2.57
C THR A 189 -10.58 6.06 3.01
N PHE A 190 -11.27 7.20 3.01
CA PHE A 190 -10.66 8.47 3.41
C PHE A 190 -10.48 8.57 4.94
N GLY A 191 -11.29 7.86 5.72
CA GLY A 191 -11.09 7.67 7.15
C GLY A 191 -9.72 7.05 7.47
N ALA A 192 -9.34 5.97 6.76
CA ALA A 192 -8.05 5.30 6.94
C ALA A 192 -6.87 6.18 6.48
N ALA A 193 -6.99 6.79 5.31
CA ALA A 193 -5.99 7.70 4.77
C ALA A 193 -5.67 8.88 5.72
N THR A 194 -6.67 9.33 6.49
CA THR A 194 -6.52 10.41 7.49
C THR A 194 -5.60 10.03 8.65
N HIS A 195 -5.45 8.76 8.98
CA HIS A 195 -4.47 8.36 10.00
C HIS A 195 -3.04 8.32 9.43
N TRP A 196 -2.85 7.84 8.20
CA TRP A 196 -1.51 7.65 7.64
C TRP A 196 -0.87 8.94 7.11
N ALA A 197 -1.67 9.86 6.58
CA ALA A 197 -1.19 11.12 6.00
C ALA A 197 -2.14 12.28 6.38
N PRO A 198 -2.23 12.64 7.68
CA PRO A 198 -3.16 13.67 8.16
C PRO A 198 -2.93 15.05 7.53
N HIS A 199 -1.71 15.35 7.08
CA HIS A 199 -1.35 16.60 6.40
C HIS A 199 -1.82 16.65 4.93
N GLU A 200 -1.97 15.51 4.27
CA GLU A 200 -2.40 15.43 2.85
C GLU A 200 -3.92 15.42 2.70
N MET A 201 -4.64 14.90 3.71
CA MET A 201 -6.09 14.75 3.62
C MET A 201 -6.91 16.03 3.46
N PRO A 202 -6.55 17.22 3.97
CA PRO A 202 -7.31 18.43 3.73
C PRO A 202 -7.50 18.76 2.24
N ASP A 203 -6.46 18.55 1.41
CA ASP A 203 -6.51 18.82 -0.03
C ASP A 203 -7.14 17.69 -0.84
N ILE A 204 -7.09 16.45 -0.35
CA ILE A 204 -7.79 15.31 -0.97
C ILE A 204 -9.29 15.37 -0.65
N ARG A 205 -9.67 15.65 0.61
CA ARG A 205 -11.08 15.77 1.04
C ARG A 205 -11.82 16.89 0.31
N ARG A 206 -11.13 17.98 -0.06
CA ARG A 206 -11.67 19.07 -0.91
C ARG A 206 -12.11 18.63 -2.31
N LYS A 207 -11.77 17.42 -2.75
CA LYS A 207 -12.07 16.85 -4.08
C LYS A 207 -13.12 15.73 -4.06
N ILE A 208 -13.60 15.33 -2.89
CA ILE A 208 -14.69 14.36 -2.75
C ILE A 208 -16.00 15.12 -3.00
N ASN A 209 -16.89 14.62 -3.87
CA ASN A 209 -18.19 15.27 -4.04
C ASN A 209 -19.09 14.93 -2.84
N VAL A 210 -19.97 15.85 -2.46
CA VAL A 210 -20.87 15.63 -1.31
C VAL A 210 -21.83 14.45 -1.54
N SER A 211 -22.21 14.19 -2.81
CA SER A 211 -22.94 12.97 -3.22
C SER A 211 -22.26 11.68 -2.75
N ASP A 212 -20.94 11.65 -2.88
CA ASP A 212 -20.10 10.47 -2.64
C ASP A 212 -19.93 10.20 -1.14
N LEU A 213 -20.48 11.06 -0.28
CA LEU A 213 -20.50 10.94 1.18
C LEU A 213 -21.92 10.79 1.75
N VAL A 214 -22.96 11.07 0.96
CA VAL A 214 -24.37 10.94 1.35
C VAL A 214 -24.95 9.59 0.94
N ASN A 215 -24.52 9.04 -0.20
CA ASN A 215 -24.89 7.68 -0.60
C ASN A 215 -24.34 6.60 0.36
N ASP A 216 -23.37 6.94 1.22
CA ASP A 216 -22.82 6.12 2.31
C ASP A 216 -23.80 5.99 3.52
N GLU A 217 -25.03 6.54 3.45
CA GLU A 217 -26.03 6.51 4.53
C GLU A 217 -27.32 5.69 4.23
N ASP A 218 -27.52 5.20 3.00
CA ASP A 218 -28.75 4.52 2.53
C ASP A 218 -28.61 2.98 2.27
N GLU A 219 -27.47 2.36 2.61
CA GLU A 219 -27.22 0.89 2.54
C GLU A 219 -26.99 0.23 3.92
#